data_AF-A0A521VPS8-F1
#
_entry.id   AF-A0A521VPS8-F1
#
_cell.length_a   1.000
_cell.length_b   1.000
_cell.length_c   1.000
_cell.angle_alpha   90.00
_cell.angle_beta   90.00
_cell.angle_gamma   90.00
#
_symmetry.space_group_name_H-M   'P 1'
#
loop_
_entity.id
_entity.type
_entity.pdbx_description
1 polymer ?
#
loop_
_entity_poly.entity_id
_entity_poly.type
_entity_poly.pdbx_seq_one_letter_code
_entity_poly.pdbx_strand_id
1 'polypeptide(L)'
;MGNLEDSRLHLEKSLSLKSDNGWGYMNWACYYSKLNEFSKAIENLEKAVELGYDDPEWVESEPLLDSIREHQGYTTAFSKIRKNAQVKRE
;
A
#
# COMPACT_ATOMS: atom_id res chain seq x y z
N MET A 1 -16.17 -12.52 -12.05
CA MET A 1 -16.00 -12.59 -10.57
C MET A 1 -14.82 -13.49 -10.17
N GLY A 2 -13.72 -13.52 -10.94
CA GLY A 2 -12.65 -14.54 -10.75
C GLY A 2 -11.24 -13.99 -10.54
N ASN A 3 -11.05 -12.73 -10.11
CA ASN A 3 -9.71 -12.12 -10.01
C ASN A 3 -9.40 -11.53 -8.62
N LEU A 4 -10.24 -11.77 -7.60
CA LEU A 4 -10.02 -11.24 -6.25
C LEU A 4 -9.47 -12.33 -5.32
N GLU A 5 -10.07 -13.52 -5.33
CA GLU A 5 -9.59 -14.67 -4.55
C GLU A 5 -8.16 -15.08 -4.96
N ASP A 6 -7.86 -15.12 -6.26
CA ASP A 6 -6.50 -15.42 -6.73
C ASP A 6 -5.51 -14.33 -6.33
N SER A 7 -5.89 -13.04 -6.37
CA SER A 7 -5.03 -11.96 -5.89
C SER A 7 -4.74 -12.11 -4.40
N ARG A 8 -5.75 -12.45 -3.59
CA ARG A 8 -5.57 -12.68 -2.16
C ARG A 8 -4.59 -13.82 -1.88
N LEU A 9 -4.71 -14.94 -2.59
CA LEU A 9 -3.83 -16.10 -2.41
C LEU A 9 -2.37 -15.76 -2.74
N HIS A 10 -2.12 -14.99 -3.80
CA HIS A 10 -0.78 -14.52 -4.15
C HIS A 10 -0.20 -13.55 -3.09
N LEU A 11 -1.03 -12.71 -2.49
CA LEU A 11 -0.63 -11.77 -1.43
C LEU A 11 -0.30 -12.47 -0.12
N GLU A 12 -1.12 -13.45 0.29
CA GLU A 12 -0.85 -14.27 1.48
C GLU A 12 0.47 -15.03 1.33
N LYS A 13 0.77 -15.51 0.11
CA LYS A 13 2.06 -16.15 -0.19
C LYS A 13 3.23 -15.16 -0.13
N SER A 14 3.03 -13.92 -0.59
CA SER A 14 4.04 -12.85 -0.52
C SER A 14 4.37 -12.43 0.92
N LEU A 15 3.37 -12.38 1.80
CA LEU A 15 3.57 -12.15 3.23
C LEU A 15 4.33 -13.31 3.90
N SER A 16 4.04 -14.55 3.50
CA SER A 16 4.69 -15.74 4.07
C SER A 16 6.19 -15.81 3.79
N LEU A 17 6.66 -15.09 2.76
CA LEU A 17 8.07 -15.07 2.35
C LEU A 17 8.96 -14.13 3.17
N LYS A 18 8.49 -13.59 4.31
CA LYS A 18 9.20 -12.55 5.08
C LYS A 18 9.65 -11.42 4.15
N SER A 19 8.69 -10.77 3.53
CA SER A 19 8.92 -9.43 3.01
C SER A 19 9.03 -8.49 4.22
N ASP A 20 10.23 -8.38 4.81
CA ASP A 20 10.60 -7.32 5.78
C ASP A 20 10.60 -5.91 5.10
N ASN A 21 9.85 -5.76 4.01
CA ASN A 21 9.70 -4.53 3.27
C ASN A 21 8.21 -4.12 3.27
N GLY A 22 7.95 -2.81 3.31
CA GLY A 22 6.58 -2.30 3.27
C GLY A 22 5.81 -2.64 1.97
N TRP A 23 6.46 -3.24 0.95
CA TRP A 23 5.82 -3.67 -0.29
C TRP A 23 4.73 -4.72 -0.08
N GLY A 24 4.90 -5.64 0.87
CA GLY A 24 3.86 -6.63 1.18
C GLY A 24 2.55 -5.95 1.56
N TYR A 25 2.65 -4.95 2.45
CA TYR A 25 1.51 -4.17 2.91
C TYR A 25 0.95 -3.23 1.83
N MET A 26 1.79 -2.70 0.93
CA MET A 26 1.29 -1.95 -0.23
C MET A 26 0.39 -2.78 -1.14
N ASN A 27 0.78 -4.04 -1.37
CA ASN A 27 -0.04 -4.91 -2.20
C ASN A 27 -1.39 -5.24 -1.51
N TRP A 28 -1.42 -5.34 -0.18
CA TRP A 28 -2.67 -5.42 0.58
C TRP A 28 -3.50 -4.14 0.52
N ALA A 29 -2.87 -2.97 0.56
CA ALA A 29 -3.56 -1.70 0.40
C ALA A 29 -4.30 -1.65 -0.95
N CYS A 30 -3.64 -2.05 -2.03
CA CYS A 30 -4.24 -2.15 -3.36
C CYS A 30 -5.40 -3.15 -3.41
N TYR A 31 -5.23 -4.33 -2.79
CA TYR A 31 -6.26 -5.35 -2.72
C TYR A 31 -7.52 -4.86 -2.00
N TYR A 32 -7.37 -4.28 -0.80
CA TYR A 32 -8.49 -3.76 -0.05
C TYR A 32 -9.13 -2.54 -0.72
N SER A 33 -8.34 -1.70 -1.38
CA SER A 33 -8.86 -0.58 -2.18
C SER A 33 -9.77 -1.09 -3.30
N LYS A 34 -9.35 -2.14 -4.02
CA LYS A 34 -10.16 -2.80 -5.06
C LYS A 34 -11.43 -3.47 -4.53
N LEU A 35 -11.42 -3.90 -3.27
CA LEU A 35 -12.60 -4.42 -2.57
C LEU A 35 -13.54 -3.32 -2.03
N ASN A 36 -13.21 -2.05 -2.23
CA ASN A 36 -13.86 -0.90 -1.60
C ASN A 36 -13.80 -0.92 -0.06
N GLU A 37 -12.84 -1.66 0.49
CA GLU A 37 -12.55 -1.77 1.92
C GLU A 37 -11.52 -0.70 2.33
N PHE A 38 -11.91 0.57 2.15
CA PHE A 38 -10.99 1.71 2.24
C PHE A 38 -10.28 1.83 3.59
N SER A 39 -10.95 1.53 4.70
CA SER A 39 -10.35 1.54 6.03
C SER A 39 -9.18 0.56 6.14
N LYS A 40 -9.34 -0.67 5.62
CA LYS A 40 -8.28 -1.68 5.60
C LYS A 40 -7.17 -1.29 4.63
N ALA A 41 -7.52 -0.68 3.50
CA ALA A 41 -6.54 -0.21 2.53
C ALA A 41 -5.58 0.81 3.15
N ILE A 42 -6.13 1.80 3.86
CA ILE A 42 -5.38 2.83 4.57
C ILE A 42 -4.55 2.23 5.69
N GLU A 43 -5.09 1.32 6.50
CA GLU A 43 -4.34 0.66 7.58
C GLU A 43 -3.11 -0.09 7.05
N ASN A 44 -3.23 -0.76 5.90
CA ASN A 44 -2.10 -1.44 5.28
C ASN A 44 -1.11 -0.44 4.67
N LEU A 45 -1.58 0.65 4.06
CA LEU A 45 -0.72 1.72 3.58
C LEU A 45 0.11 2.33 4.73
N GLU A 46 -0.49 2.56 5.89
CA GLU A 46 0.21 3.07 7.09
C GLU A 46 1.27 2.08 7.59
N LYS A 47 0.95 0.79 7.67
CA LYS A 47 1.94 -0.26 8.02
C LYS A 47 3.08 -0.33 7.02
N ALA A 48 2.81 -0.13 5.72
CA ALA A 48 3.87 -0.05 4.71
C ALA A 48 4.85 1.09 5.04
N VAL A 49 4.34 2.27 5.39
CA VAL A 49 5.17 3.42 5.81
C VAL A 49 5.99 3.09 7.05
N GLU A 50 5.40 2.47 8.07
CA GLU A 50 6.08 2.07 9.31
C GLU A 50 7.22 1.08 9.06
N LEU A 51 7.05 0.22 8.06
CA LEU A 51 8.07 -0.73 7.61
C LEU A 51 9.07 -0.12 6.61
N GLY A 52 9.09 1.20 6.48
CA GLY A 52 10.08 1.93 5.70
C GLY A 52 9.81 1.97 4.21
N TYR A 53 8.56 1.76 3.77
CA TYR A 53 8.17 2.02 2.39
C TYR A 53 8.38 3.50 2.03
N ASP A 54 9.00 3.72 0.89
CA ASP A 54 9.60 5.00 0.48
C ASP A 54 9.52 5.24 -1.02
N ASP A 55 8.58 4.60 -1.71
CA ASP A 55 8.38 4.76 -3.15
C ASP A 55 7.08 5.53 -3.44
N PRO A 56 7.08 6.88 -3.30
CA PRO A 56 5.89 7.68 -3.55
C PRO A 56 5.52 7.71 -5.04
N GLU A 57 6.49 7.52 -5.94
CA GLU A 57 6.27 7.52 -7.39
C GLU A 57 5.39 6.32 -7.79
N TRP A 58 5.66 5.14 -7.23
CA TRP A 58 4.81 3.98 -7.42
C TRP A 58 3.39 4.20 -6.91
N VAL A 59 3.23 4.71 -5.68
CA VAL A 59 1.90 4.96 -5.08
C VAL A 59 1.11 5.97 -5.91
N GLU A 60 1.75 7.04 -6.42
CA GLU A 60 1.10 8.00 -7.31
C GLU A 60 0.73 7.42 -8.68
N SER A 61 1.47 6.43 -9.17
CA SER A 61 1.19 5.79 -10.46
C SER A 61 0.13 4.69 -10.38
N GLU A 62 -0.12 4.15 -9.17
CA GLU A 62 -0.95 2.96 -8.97
C GLU A 62 -2.45 3.29 -9.06
N PRO A 63 -3.17 2.84 -10.12
CA PRO A 63 -4.58 3.15 -10.31
C PRO A 63 -5.48 2.45 -9.29
N LEU A 64 -5.02 1.33 -8.69
CA LEU A 64 -5.79 0.63 -7.66
C LEU A 64 -5.97 1.48 -6.39
N LEU A 65 -5.14 2.50 -6.19
CA LEU A 65 -5.24 3.39 -5.03
C LEU A 65 -6.10 4.63 -5.32
N ASP A 66 -6.52 4.86 -6.56
CA ASP A 66 -7.29 6.06 -6.96
C ASP A 66 -8.53 6.27 -6.09
N SER A 67 -9.25 5.19 -5.79
CA SER A 67 -10.45 5.22 -4.94
C SER A 67 -10.17 5.69 -3.51
N ILE A 68 -8.95 5.51 -2.99
CA ILE A 68 -8.57 5.94 -1.64
C ILE A 68 -7.80 7.27 -1.61
N ARG A 69 -7.42 7.84 -2.76
CA ARG A 69 -6.61 9.08 -2.82
C ARG A 69 -7.28 10.27 -2.15
N GLU A 70 -8.61 10.32 -2.20
CA GLU A 70 -9.41 11.39 -1.61
C GLU A 70 -9.57 11.23 -0.09
N HIS A 71 -9.17 10.10 0.48
CA HIS A 71 -9.30 9.85 1.92
C HIS A 71 -8.17 10.51 2.70
N GLN A 72 -8.52 11.13 3.84
CA GLN A 72 -7.57 11.79 4.73
C GLN A 72 -6.45 10.85 5.23
N GLY A 73 -6.75 9.57 5.42
CA GLY A 73 -5.75 8.58 5.83
C GLY A 73 -4.70 8.33 4.75
N TYR A 74 -5.12 8.28 3.48
CA TYR A 74 -4.19 8.16 2.34
C TYR A 74 -3.26 9.37 2.27
N THR A 75 -3.80 10.60 2.31
CA THR A 75 -2.98 11.82 2.18
C THR A 75 -1.94 11.92 3.30
N THR A 76 -2.32 11.52 4.51
CA THR A 76 -1.43 11.47 5.67
C THR A 76 -0.33 10.44 5.48
N ALA A 77 -0.66 9.20 5.12
CA ALA A 77 0.32 8.15 4.89
C ALA A 77 1.25 8.50 3.71
N PHE A 78 0.69 8.99 2.61
CA PHE A 78 1.42 9.39 1.42
C PHE A 78 2.43 10.52 1.68
N SER A 79 2.05 11.51 2.49
CA SER A 79 2.98 12.57 2.90
C SER A 79 4.21 12.04 3.63
N LYS A 80 4.02 10.98 4.46
CA LYS A 80 5.12 10.31 5.16
C LYS A 80 6.01 9.51 4.21
N ILE A 81 5.42 8.78 3.26
CA ILE A 81 6.17 8.05 2.22
C ILE A 81 7.08 9.01 1.45
N ARG A 82 6.52 10.15 1.00
CA ARG A 82 7.28 11.18 0.30
C ARG A 82 8.43 11.73 1.14
N LYS A 83 8.21 11.94 2.43
CA LYS A 83 9.26 12.38 3.36
C LYS A 83 10.35 11.32 3.53
N ASN A 84 9.98 10.05 3.74
CA ASN A 84 10.93 8.94 3.87
C ASN A 84 11.81 8.80 2.62
N ALA A 85 11.23 8.97 1.43
CA ALA A 85 11.94 8.93 0.16
C ALA A 85 12.96 10.07 0.02
N GLN A 86 12.64 11.27 0.50
CA GLN A 86 13.55 12.42 0.48
C GLN A 86 14.73 12.24 1.43
N VAL A 87 14.47 11.75 2.65
CA VAL A 87 15.51 11.55 3.67
C VAL A 87 16.58 10.55 3.23
N LYS A 88 16.24 9.55 2.40
CA LYS A 88 17.23 8.60 1.87
C LYS A 88 18.06 9.12 0.69
N ARG A 89 17.66 10.24 0.07
CA ARG A 89 18.37 10.82 -1.10
C ARG A 89 19.45 11.84 -0.68
N GLU A 90 19.55 12.17 0.61
CA GLU A 90 20.58 13.04 1.22
C GLU A 90 21.72 12.23 1.85
#